data_AF-A0A1H8YP36-F1
#
_entry.id   AF-A0A1H8YP36-F1
#
_cell.length_a   1.000
_cell.length_b   1.000
_cell.length_c   1.000
_cell.angle_alpha   90.00
_cell.angle_beta   90.00
_cell.angle_gamma   90.00
#
_symmetry.space_group_name_H-M   'P 1'
#
loop_
_entity.id
_entity.type
_entity.pdbx_description
1 polymer ?
#
loop_
_entity_poly.entity_id
_entity_poly.type
_entity_poly.pdbx_seq_one_letter_code
_entity_poly.pdbx_strand_id
1 'polypeptide(L)'
;MTQHYLTPNSASPDHVVLVGWDRRDATFFARVYRDAGGGPEHILWEGMSRGEYTNATDIVEFVKSYVDTSKVNLTKVTDALYRDQHSSHTATSAQANTVTHW
;
A
#
# COMPACT_ATOMS: atom_id res chain seq x y z
N MET A 1 2.21 -6.32 -9.29
CA MET A 1 2.12 -5.94 -7.86
C MET A 1 0.67 -5.60 -7.56
N THR A 2 0.13 -6.01 -6.42
CA THR A 2 -1.19 -5.52 -6.00
C THR A 2 -1.04 -4.15 -5.36
N GLN A 3 -2.06 -3.31 -5.49
CA GLN A 3 -2.05 -1.95 -4.95
C GLN A 3 -3.38 -1.64 -4.25
N HIS A 4 -3.27 -1.05 -3.07
CA HIS A 4 -4.40 -0.60 -2.27
C HIS A 4 -4.21 0.89 -1.98
N TYR A 5 -5.03 1.72 -2.61
CA TYR A 5 -5.08 3.15 -2.36
C TYR A 5 -5.95 3.41 -1.14
N LEU A 6 -5.41 4.18 -0.20
CA LEU A 6 -6.07 4.49 1.07
C LEU A 6 -6.51 5.95 1.07
N THR A 7 -7.70 6.22 1.60
CA THR A 7 -8.18 7.60 1.77
C THR A 7 -7.24 8.39 2.71
N PRO A 8 -6.64 9.50 2.25
CA PRO A 8 -5.75 10.31 3.06
C PRO A 8 -6.50 11.04 4.17
N ASN A 9 -5.78 11.42 5.23
CA ASN A 9 -6.34 12.21 6.33
C ASN A 9 -6.56 13.68 5.94
N SER A 10 -7.30 14.40 6.78
CA SER A 10 -7.63 15.82 6.56
C SER A 10 -6.46 16.79 6.70
N ALA A 11 -5.38 16.40 7.36
CA ALA A 11 -4.16 17.23 7.47
C ALA A 11 -3.33 17.20 6.19
N SER A 12 -3.64 16.28 5.26
CA SER A 12 -2.88 16.06 4.05
C SER A 12 -3.78 15.56 2.90
N PRO A 13 -4.79 16.34 2.52
CA PRO A 13 -5.82 15.90 1.56
C PRO A 13 -5.25 15.60 0.17
N ASP A 14 -4.13 16.24 -0.20
CA ASP A 14 -3.47 16.08 -1.50
C ASP A 14 -2.47 14.91 -1.54
N HIS A 15 -2.40 14.12 -0.46
CA HIS A 15 -1.53 12.96 -0.43
C HIS A 15 -2.21 11.75 -1.09
N VAL A 16 -1.45 11.04 -1.90
CA VAL A 16 -1.79 9.70 -2.33
C VAL A 16 -1.06 8.72 -1.43
N VAL A 17 -1.84 7.89 -0.74
CA VAL A 17 -1.34 6.83 0.14
C VAL A 17 -1.63 5.49 -0.51
N LEU A 18 -0.61 4.66 -0.69
CA LEU A 18 -0.78 3.32 -1.23
C LEU A 18 0.08 2.29 -0.49
N VAL A 19 -0.46 1.08 -0.38
CA VAL A 19 0.23 -0.09 0.15
C VAL A 19 0.01 -1.28 -0.78
N GLY A 20 0.90 -2.26 -0.77
CA GLY A 20 0.75 -3.42 -1.64
C GLY A 20 1.72 -4.56 -1.37
N TRP A 21 1.58 -5.62 -2.17
CA TRP A 21 2.51 -6.74 -2.23
C TRP A 21 3.19 -6.80 -3.60
N ASP A 22 4.52 -6.81 -3.61
CA ASP A 22 5.30 -7.11 -4.80
C ASP A 22 5.71 -8.58 -4.79
N ARG A 23 5.18 -9.37 -5.74
CA ARG A 23 5.50 -10.80 -5.87
C ARG A 23 6.92 -11.06 -6.39
N ARG A 24 7.49 -10.15 -7.18
CA ARG A 24 8.81 -10.33 -7.82
C ARG A 24 9.91 -10.18 -6.79
N ASP A 25 9.74 -9.19 -5.92
CA ASP A 25 10.64 -8.92 -4.81
C ASP A 25 10.17 -9.58 -3.51
N ALA A 26 9.01 -10.23 -3.52
CA ALA A 26 8.46 -10.92 -2.36
C ALA A 26 8.49 -10.04 -1.09
N THR A 27 8.04 -8.79 -1.24
CA THR A 27 8.03 -7.79 -0.16
C THR A 27 6.70 -7.03 -0.15
N PHE A 28 6.25 -6.66 1.04
CA PHE A 28 5.25 -5.60 1.17
C PHE A 28 5.91 -4.24 0.93
N PHE A 29 5.12 -3.26 0.48
CA PHE A 29 5.60 -1.92 0.22
C PHE A 29 4.56 -0.86 0.58
N ALA A 30 5.04 0.32 0.96
CA ALA A 30 4.24 1.52 1.18
C ALA A 30 4.80 2.67 0.36
N ARG A 31 3.92 3.51 -0.18
CA ARG A 31 4.32 4.77 -0.82
C ARG A 31 3.32 5.86 -0.44
N VAL A 32 3.86 6.99 -0.01
CA VAL A 32 3.10 8.23 0.17
C VAL A 32 3.77 9.31 -0.66
N TYR A 33 2.98 9.98 -1.48
CA TYR A 33 3.45 11.14 -2.23
C TYR A 33 2.37 12.22 -2.29
N ARG A 34 2.78 13.47 -2.44
CA ARG A 34 1.88 14.60 -2.65
C ARG A 34 1.71 14.85 -4.14
N ASP A 35 0.46 14.93 -4.60
CA ASP A 35 0.16 15.28 -5.99
C ASP A 35 0.06 16.81 -6.15
N ALA A 36 1.22 17.48 -6.23
CA ALA A 36 1.31 18.94 -6.21
C ALA A 36 1.27 19.61 -7.61
N GLY A 37 0.68 18.96 -8.62
CA GLY A 37 0.50 19.54 -9.97
C GLY A 37 1.78 19.77 -10.80
N GLY A 38 2.97 19.69 -10.19
CA GLY A 38 4.29 19.76 -10.83
C GLY A 38 5.07 18.43 -10.85
N GLY A 39 4.43 17.35 -10.40
CA GLY A 39 5.03 16.03 -10.22
C GLY A 39 4.86 15.53 -8.77
N PRO A 40 4.87 14.20 -8.56
CA PRO A 40 4.69 13.64 -7.23
C PRO A 40 5.91 13.89 -6.35
N GLU A 41 5.71 14.62 -5.25
CA GLU A 41 6.72 14.78 -4.20
C GLU A 41 6.65 13.56 -3.27
N HIS A 42 7.70 12.74 -3.22
CA HIS A 42 7.76 11.56 -2.37
C HIS A 42 7.92 11.95 -0.89
N ILE A 43 7.02 11.44 -0.05
CA ILE A 43 7.03 11.66 1.40
C ILE A 43 7.49 10.39 2.13
N LEU A 44 7.06 9.23 1.64
CA LEU A 44 7.41 7.91 2.17
C LEU A 44 7.59 6.93 1.01
N TRP A 45 8.61 6.08 1.08
CA TRP A 45 8.75 4.93 0.20
C TRP A 45 9.49 3.80 0.92
N GLU A 46 8.74 2.75 1.26
CA GLU A 46 9.24 1.56 1.97
C GLU A 46 9.00 0.29 1.14
N GLY A 47 9.87 -0.71 1.31
CA GLY A 47 9.75 -2.01 0.64
C GLY A 47 10.22 -1.99 -0.81
N MET A 48 11.48 -1.63 -1.00
CA MET A 48 12.14 -1.55 -2.32
C MET A 48 13.05 -2.74 -2.60
N SER A 49 13.42 -3.49 -1.56
CA SER A 49 14.34 -4.62 -1.64
C SER A 49 13.63 -5.95 -1.48
N ARG A 50 14.23 -7.00 -2.06
CA ARG A 50 13.67 -8.34 -1.97
C ARG A 50 13.58 -8.80 -0.51
N GLY A 51 12.37 -9.19 -0.09
CA GLY A 51 12.09 -9.71 1.25
C GLY A 51 12.32 -8.70 2.38
N GLU A 52 12.36 -7.41 2.07
CA GLU A 52 12.60 -6.35 3.05
C GLU A 52 11.52 -6.31 4.13
N TYR A 53 10.25 -6.39 3.70
CA TYR A 53 9.09 -6.47 4.59
C TYR A 53 8.30 -7.74 4.31
N THR A 54 8.26 -8.62 5.31
CA THR A 54 7.55 -9.90 5.24
C THR A 54 6.23 -9.90 6.02
N ASN A 55 5.88 -8.78 6.65
CA ASN A 55 4.69 -8.62 7.47
C ASN A 55 3.89 -7.38 7.03
N ALA A 56 2.61 -7.59 6.69
CA ALA A 56 1.74 -6.52 6.21
C ALA A 56 1.49 -5.43 7.27
N THR A 57 1.50 -5.80 8.55
CA THR A 57 1.27 -4.86 9.67
C THR A 57 2.34 -3.76 9.70
N ASP A 58 3.60 -4.10 9.41
CA ASP A 58 4.71 -3.14 9.45
C ASP A 58 4.50 -2.01 8.43
N ILE A 59 4.09 -2.39 7.21
CA ILE A 59 3.81 -1.44 6.13
C ILE A 59 2.56 -0.59 6.41
N VAL A 60 1.52 -1.20 6.99
CA VAL A 60 0.31 -0.46 7.38
C VAL A 60 0.60 0.56 8.48
N GLU A 61 1.49 0.24 9.43
CA GLU A 61 1.86 1.17 10.50
C GLU A 61 2.62 2.40 9.95
N PHE A 62 3.47 2.25 8.91
CA PHE A 62 4.15 3.39 8.30
C PHE A 62 3.19 4.42 7.68
N VAL A 63 2.09 3.95 7.07
CA VAL A 63 1.15 4.83 6.38
C VAL A 63 0.02 5.34 7.29
N LYS A 64 -0.18 4.73 8.46
CA LYS A 64 -1.30 5.00 9.37
C LYS A 64 -1.45 6.47 9.73
N SER A 65 -0.35 7.20 9.92
CA SER A 65 -0.37 8.63 10.23
C SER A 65 -0.83 9.50 9.06
N TYR A 66 -0.90 8.97 7.84
CA TYR A 66 -1.34 9.67 6.62
C TYR A 66 -2.78 9.32 6.21
N VAL A 67 -3.42 8.37 6.88
CA VAL A 67 -4.71 7.78 6.48
C VAL A 67 -5.86 8.27 7.36
N ASP A 68 -7.03 8.48 6.78
CA ASP A 68 -8.27 8.72 7.51
C ASP A 68 -8.82 7.39 8.07
N THR A 69 -8.46 7.06 9.31
CA THR A 69 -8.90 5.82 9.97
C THR A 69 -10.38 5.79 10.34
N SER A 70 -11.11 6.91 10.16
CA SER A 70 -12.57 6.91 10.31
C SER A 70 -13.27 6.35 9.07
N LYS A 71 -12.61 6.40 7.91
CA LYS A 71 -13.11 5.90 6.62
C LYS A 71 -12.45 4.58 6.24
N VAL A 72 -11.15 4.47 6.46
CA VAL A 72 -10.36 3.28 6.12
C VAL A 72 -10.32 2.33 7.29
N ASN A 73 -10.78 1.09 7.07
CA ASN A 73 -10.63 0.01 8.02
C ASN A 73 -9.26 -0.69 7.82
N LEU A 74 -8.25 -0.26 8.58
CA LEU A 74 -6.88 -0.77 8.45
C LEU A 74 -6.77 -2.28 8.70
N THR A 75 -7.61 -2.87 9.55
CA THR A 75 -7.64 -4.34 9.73
C THR A 75 -8.00 -5.05 8.42
N LYS A 76 -9.01 -4.57 7.71
CA LYS A 76 -9.41 -5.16 6.41
C LYS A 76 -8.34 -4.97 5.33
N VAL A 77 -7.63 -3.84 5.35
CA VAL A 77 -6.49 -3.58 4.46
C VAL A 77 -5.37 -4.58 4.73
N THR A 78 -5.00 -4.77 6.00
CA THR A 78 -4.00 -5.75 6.41
C THR A 78 -4.38 -7.18 5.98
N ASP A 79 -5.64 -7.58 6.18
CA ASP A 79 -6.12 -8.89 5.74
C ASP A 79 -6.06 -9.05 4.20
N ALA A 80 -6.33 -7.98 3.45
CA ALA A 80 -6.22 -7.99 2.00
C ALA A 80 -4.77 -8.16 1.54
N LEU A 81 -3.81 -7.46 2.17
CA LEU A 81 -2.39 -7.61 1.91
C LEU A 81 -1.90 -9.05 2.16
N TYR A 82 -2.32 -9.67 3.27
CA TYR A 82 -1.99 -11.08 3.53
C TYR A 82 -2.57 -12.03 2.48
N ARG A 83 -3.80 -11.78 2.01
CA ARG A 83 -4.38 -12.55 0.90
C ARG A 83 -3.59 -12.37 -0.39
N ASP A 84 -3.14 -11.15 -0.69
CA ASP A 84 -2.33 -10.89 -1.88
C ASP A 84 -1.00 -11.64 -1.83
N GLN A 85 -0.32 -11.62 -0.68
CA GLN A 85 0.90 -12.40 -0.45
C GLN A 85 0.63 -13.90 -0.66
N HIS A 86 -0.38 -14.44 0.03
CA HIS A 86 -0.68 -15.88 0.01
C HIS A 86 -1.07 -16.39 -1.38
N SER A 87 -1.87 -15.61 -2.11
CA SER A 87 -2.33 -15.96 -3.45
C SER A 87 -1.33 -15.65 -4.56
N SER A 88 -0.23 -14.93 -4.27
CA SER A 88 0.69 -14.43 -5.29
C SER A 88 1.35 -15.51 -6.17
N HIS A 89 1.46 -16.75 -5.66
CA HIS A 89 2.01 -17.89 -6.40
C HIS A 89 1.05 -18.49 -7.42
N THR A 90 -0.25 -18.32 -7.23
CA THR A 90 -1.31 -18.87 -8.09
C THR A 90 -2.12 -17.79 -8.82
N ALA A 91 -1.87 -16.51 -8.50
CA ALA A 91 -2.53 -15.37 -9.11
C ALA A 91 -2.22 -15.27 -10.61
N THR A 92 -3.29 -15.03 -11.40
CA THR A 92 -3.16 -14.61 -12.79
C THR A 92 -2.51 -13.24 -12.90
N SER A 93 -2.05 -12.85 -14.09
CA SER A 93 -1.47 -11.52 -14.31
C SER A 93 -2.45 -10.38 -13.99
N ALA A 94 -3.75 -10.58 -14.22
CA ALA A 94 -4.77 -9.60 -13.85
C ALA A 94 -4.88 -9.46 -12.33
N GLN A 95 -4.95 -10.57 -11.60
CA GLN A 95 -5.02 -10.58 -10.13
C GLN A 95 -3.76 -9.98 -9.51
N ALA A 96 -2.58 -10.31 -10.05
CA ALA A 96 -1.31 -9.81 -9.58
C ALA A 96 -1.09 -8.31 -9.83
N ASN A 97 -1.96 -7.64 -10.60
CA ASN A 97 -1.94 -6.20 -10.88
C ASN A 97 -3.23 -5.50 -10.40
N THR A 98 -3.97 -6.14 -9.49
CA THR A 98 -5.22 -5.58 -8.98
C THR A 98 -4.97 -4.26 -8.25
N VAL A 99 -5.82 -3.28 -8.53
CA VAL A 99 -5.87 -1.99 -7.84
C VAL A 99 -7.19 -1.90 -7.08
N THR A 100 -7.13 -1.61 -5.79
CA THR A 100 -8.29 -1.44 -4.90
C THR A 100 -8.22 -0.08 -4.21
N HIS A 101 -9.38 0.48 -3.85
CA HIS A 101 -9.51 1.74 -3.12
C HIS A 101 -10.28 1.51 -1.82
N TRP A 102 -9.82 2.15 -0.74
CA TRP A 102 -10.35 2.01 0.63
C TRP A 102 -10.75 3.35 1.24
#